data_AF-A0A835J7F6-F1
#
_entry.id   AF-A0A835J7F6-F1
#
_cell.length_a   1.000
_cell.length_b   1.000
_cell.length_c   1.000
_cell.angle_alpha   90.00
_cell.angle_beta   90.00
_cell.angle_gamma   90.00
#
_symmetry.space_group_name_H-M   'P 1'
#
loop_
_entity.id
_entity.type
_entity.pdbx_description
1 polymer ?
#
loop_
_entity_poly.entity_id
_entity_poly.type
_entity_poly.pdbx_seq_one_letter_code
_entity_poly.pdbx_strand_id
1 'polypeptide(L)'
;MFETGFHVFIKRAVVIGNGFAGAENQCIGLLRALGLSSRYSLHRVMRPRGAVNEWLHWLPVSVHKKVDNVIRKIYDESRCILGKKVMPVLVENDGKNAGLLGVLEADANQIAKMARETFDRDGPLLVVASGRDTISVASSIRQLAPESVFVVQIQHPRLNLNRFDLVITPCHDYYPLTPEAQDQIPWFLRSWITPREPPASNVVLTVGALHQADSAALRIAASLWHDELAPLLKPLLVVNIGGPTSKMLCICDYYLACSHFWNILLGFLIFCQFLQINFV
;
A
#
# COMPACT_ATOMS: atom_id res chain seq x y z
N MET A 1 -13.12 -30.98 2.30
CA MET A 1 -14.18 -31.57 3.14
C MET A 1 -14.64 -30.47 4.09
N PHE A 2 -15.67 -29.71 3.71
CA PHE A 2 -16.37 -28.79 4.60
C PHE A 2 -17.75 -29.40 4.83
N GLU A 3 -17.82 -30.35 5.76
CA GLU A 3 -19.09 -30.92 6.20
C GLU A 3 -19.52 -30.19 7.47
N THR A 4 -20.71 -29.58 7.38
CA THR A 4 -21.49 -28.94 8.45
C THR A 4 -20.91 -27.67 9.09
N GLY A 5 -21.73 -26.62 9.19
CA GLY A 5 -21.47 -25.49 10.10
C GLY A 5 -21.53 -24.12 9.43
N PHE A 6 -22.47 -23.30 9.91
CA PHE A 6 -22.55 -21.83 9.78
C PHE A 6 -21.69 -21.19 8.69
N HIS A 7 -22.33 -20.70 7.61
CA HIS A 7 -21.68 -19.73 6.72
C HIS A 7 -21.20 -18.54 7.55
N VAL A 8 -19.89 -18.45 7.74
CA VAL A 8 -19.26 -17.34 8.43
C VAL A 8 -19.34 -16.12 7.50
N PHE A 9 -20.35 -15.28 7.71
CA PHE A 9 -20.55 -14.08 6.92
C PHE A 9 -19.66 -12.94 7.42
N ILE A 10 -18.77 -12.45 6.56
CA ILE A 10 -18.04 -11.22 6.79
C ILE A 10 -19.00 -10.04 6.60
N LYS A 11 -19.30 -9.31 7.69
CA LYS A 11 -20.25 -8.18 7.67
C LYS A 11 -19.57 -6.81 7.70
N ARG A 12 -18.31 -6.75 8.11
CA ARG A 12 -17.56 -5.52 8.37
C ARG A 12 -16.08 -5.70 8.01
N ALA A 13 -15.45 -4.61 7.65
CA ALA A 13 -14.04 -4.59 7.31
C ALA A 13 -13.27 -3.43 7.95
N VAL A 14 -11.96 -3.58 8.03
CA VAL A 14 -11.01 -2.51 8.32
C VAL A 14 -10.04 -2.41 7.16
N VAL A 15 -9.82 -1.21 6.65
CA VAL A 15 -8.73 -0.92 5.71
C VAL A 15 -7.54 -0.41 6.50
N ILE A 16 -6.39 -1.07 6.35
CA ILE A 16 -5.11 -0.57 6.83
C ILE A 16 -4.40 0.11 5.66
N GLY A 17 -4.42 1.44 5.66
CA GLY A 17 -3.76 2.28 4.68
C GLY A 17 -2.39 2.76 5.17
N ASN A 18 -1.58 3.25 4.24
CA ASN A 18 -0.31 3.93 4.50
C ASN A 18 -0.33 5.40 4.06
N GLY A 19 -1.51 5.95 3.73
CA GLY A 19 -1.68 7.30 3.22
C GLY A 19 -1.37 7.47 1.73
N PHE A 20 -0.97 6.42 1.01
CA PHE A 20 -0.78 6.47 -0.43
C PHE A 20 -2.08 6.07 -1.15
N ALA A 21 -2.62 6.98 -1.96
CA ALA A 21 -3.89 6.79 -2.65
C ALA A 21 -3.96 5.50 -3.49
N GLY A 22 -2.88 5.16 -4.20
CA GLY A 22 -2.82 3.94 -5.02
C GLY A 22 -2.96 2.65 -4.20
N ALA A 23 -2.37 2.59 -3.00
CA ALA A 23 -2.48 1.44 -2.12
C ALA A 23 -3.86 1.37 -1.44
N GLU A 24 -4.38 2.50 -0.96
CA GLU A 24 -5.71 2.55 -0.32
C GLU A 24 -6.84 2.24 -1.32
N ASN A 25 -6.74 2.73 -2.56
CA ASN A 25 -7.73 2.46 -3.61
C ASN A 25 -7.80 0.98 -4.00
N GLN A 26 -6.68 0.24 -3.89
CA GLN A 26 -6.67 -1.22 -4.07
C GLN A 26 -7.53 -1.90 -3.01
N CYS A 27 -7.37 -1.54 -1.74
CA CYS A 27 -8.17 -2.09 -0.64
C CYS A 27 -9.65 -1.74 -0.81
N ILE A 28 -9.95 -0.47 -1.10
CA ILE A 28 -11.34 0.01 -1.28
C ILE A 28 -12.00 -0.67 -2.48
N GLY A 29 -11.26 -0.85 -3.59
CA GLY A 29 -11.75 -1.57 -4.76
C GLY A 29 -12.14 -3.01 -4.44
N LEU A 30 -11.30 -3.72 -3.67
CA LEU A 30 -11.61 -5.06 -3.19
C LEU A 30 -12.87 -5.08 -2.32
N LEU A 31 -12.97 -4.17 -1.34
CA LEU A 31 -14.16 -4.09 -0.47
C LEU A 31 -15.44 -3.76 -1.24
N ARG A 32 -15.35 -2.92 -2.27
CA ARG A 32 -16.47 -2.62 -3.16
C ARG A 32 -16.95 -3.86 -3.90
N ALA A 33 -16.02 -4.65 -4.45
CA ALA A 33 -16.34 -5.90 -5.13
C ALA A 33 -16.97 -6.94 -4.17
N LEU A 34 -16.59 -6.91 -2.89
CA LEU A 34 -17.17 -7.75 -1.84
C LEU A 34 -18.51 -7.21 -1.28
N GLY A 35 -19.04 -6.09 -1.78
CA GLY A 35 -20.27 -5.48 -1.29
C GLY A 35 -20.17 -4.79 0.08
N LEU A 36 -18.94 -4.47 0.52
CA LEU A 36 -18.64 -3.83 1.82
C LEU A 36 -18.32 -2.33 1.69
N SER A 37 -18.75 -1.68 0.61
CA SER A 37 -18.39 -0.28 0.29
C SER A 37 -18.78 0.76 1.35
N SER A 38 -19.75 0.48 2.22
CA SER A 38 -20.18 1.36 3.31
C SER A 38 -19.92 0.78 4.71
N ARG A 39 -19.27 -0.39 4.79
CA ARG A 39 -19.12 -1.17 6.03
C ARG A 39 -17.65 -1.35 6.40
N TYR A 40 -16.87 -0.28 6.30
CA TYR A 40 -15.48 -0.30 6.69
C TYR A 40 -15.03 0.97 7.42
N SER A 41 -14.02 0.84 8.27
CA SER A 41 -13.25 1.97 8.80
C SER A 41 -11.85 2.00 8.17
N LEU A 42 -11.33 3.21 7.94
CA LEU A 42 -9.99 3.43 7.43
C LEU A 42 -9.04 3.78 8.59
N HIS A 43 -8.01 2.96 8.75
CA HIS A 43 -6.93 3.17 9.71
C HIS A 43 -5.62 3.38 8.95
N ARG A 44 -4.86 4.42 9.27
CA ARG A 44 -3.58 4.70 8.60
C ARG A 44 -2.39 4.41 9.49
N VAL A 45 -1.41 3.75 8.91
CA VAL A 45 -0.07 3.64 9.48
C VAL A 45 0.64 4.97 9.27
N MET A 46 0.87 5.70 10.37
CA MET A 46 1.60 6.95 10.34
C MET A 46 3.11 6.68 10.34
N ARG A 47 3.77 7.02 9.24
CA ARG A 47 5.23 7.00 9.15
C ARG A 47 5.78 8.36 9.64
N PRO A 48 6.82 8.38 10.48
CA PRO A 48 7.53 9.63 10.80
C PRO A 48 8.02 10.31 9.51
N ARG A 49 7.83 11.62 9.41
CA ARG A 49 8.23 12.44 8.25
C ARG A 49 9.06 13.64 8.69
N GLY A 50 9.86 14.20 7.79
CA GLY A 50 10.64 15.42 7.98
C GLY A 50 12.04 15.21 8.59
N ALA A 51 12.93 16.18 8.32
CA ALA A 51 14.33 16.18 8.77
C ALA A 51 15.07 14.88 8.41
N VAL A 52 15.70 14.22 9.40
CA VAL A 52 16.45 12.97 9.22
C VAL A 52 15.55 11.77 8.91
N ASN A 53 14.24 11.84 9.18
CA ASN A 53 13.31 10.73 8.92
C ASN A 53 13.14 10.45 7.43
N GLU A 54 13.38 11.45 6.57
CA GLU A 54 13.40 11.28 5.11
C GLU A 54 14.50 10.32 4.65
N TRP A 55 15.63 10.28 5.38
CA TRP A 55 16.75 9.37 5.11
C TRP A 55 16.51 7.96 5.67
N LEU A 56 15.50 7.80 6.53
CA LEU A 56 15.15 6.55 7.21
C LEU A 56 13.94 5.85 6.57
N HIS A 57 13.47 6.31 5.41
CA HIS A 57 12.35 5.70 4.69
C HIS A 57 12.56 4.23 4.32
N TRP A 58 13.82 3.80 4.14
CA TRP A 58 14.16 2.40 3.84
C TRP A 58 13.89 1.45 5.02
N LEU A 59 13.80 1.97 6.26
CA LEU A 59 13.49 1.19 7.44
C LEU A 59 12.01 0.75 7.45
N PRO A 60 11.72 -0.47 7.97
CA PRO A 60 10.37 -0.84 8.36
C PRO A 60 9.78 0.19 9.35
N VAL A 61 8.48 0.52 9.21
CA VAL A 61 7.85 1.59 10.01
C VAL A 61 7.99 1.38 11.52
N SER A 62 7.88 0.13 12.00
CA SER A 62 8.04 -0.17 13.43
C SER A 62 9.43 0.17 13.96
N VAL A 63 10.47 -0.08 13.16
CA VAL A 63 11.86 0.31 13.48
C VAL A 63 12.02 1.82 13.35
N HIS A 64 11.47 2.42 12.29
CA HIS A 64 11.51 3.86 12.07
C HIS A 64 10.88 4.63 13.24
N LYS A 65 9.71 4.22 13.74
CA LYS A 65 9.07 4.81 14.93
C LYS A 65 9.94 4.72 16.19
N LYS A 66 10.65 3.60 16.39
CA LYS A 66 11.57 3.43 17.53
C LYS A 66 12.78 4.37 17.41
N VAL A 67 13.38 4.43 16.22
CA VAL A 67 14.52 5.31 15.94
C VAL A 67 14.11 6.78 16.08
N ASP A 68 12.99 7.18 15.50
CA ASP A 68 12.44 8.54 15.61
C ASP A 68 12.17 8.92 17.07
N ASN A 69 11.63 8.01 17.89
CA ASN A 69 11.46 8.25 19.33
C ASN A 69 12.79 8.45 20.06
N VAL A 70 13.85 7.70 19.71
CA VAL A 70 15.19 7.88 20.29
C VAL A 70 15.79 9.20 19.85
N ILE A 71 15.71 9.51 18.55
CA ILE A 71 16.17 10.79 17.98
C ILE A 71 15.48 11.96 18.69
N ARG A 72 14.15 11.91 18.84
CA ARG A 72 13.39 12.97 19.52
C ARG A 72 13.81 13.16 20.97
N LYS A 73 14.03 12.06 21.71
CA LYS A 73 14.58 12.13 23.08
C LYS A 73 15.94 12.80 23.15
N ILE A 74 16.86 12.47 22.23
CA ILE A 74 18.19 13.09 22.17
C ILE A 74 18.09 14.58 21.83
N TYR A 75 17.22 14.96 20.89
CA TYR A 75 17.00 16.37 20.53
C TYR A 75 16.32 17.17 21.64
N ASP A 76 15.38 16.58 22.38
CA ASP A 76 14.74 17.22 23.53
C ASP A 76 15.71 17.38 24.70
N GLU A 77 16.53 16.36 25.00
CA GLU A 77 17.59 16.43 26.02
C GLU A 77 18.65 17.49 25.69
N SER A 78 19.08 17.57 24.43
CA SER A 78 20.04 18.59 23.99
C SER A 78 19.46 20.02 23.98
N ARG A 79 18.15 20.19 23.75
CA ARG A 79 17.45 21.48 23.95
C ARG A 79 17.34 21.87 25.43
N CYS A 80 17.17 20.90 26.33
CA CYS A 80 17.17 21.14 27.77
C CYS A 80 18.57 21.53 28.30
N ILE A 81 19.65 20.98 27.73
CA ILE A 81 21.04 21.31 28.11
C ILE A 81 21.45 22.69 27.58
N LEU A 82 20.92 23.11 26.43
CA LEU A 82 21.21 24.41 25.79
C LEU A 82 20.17 25.50 26.13
N GLY A 83 19.71 25.58 27.38
CA GLY A 83 19.13 26.79 28.00
C GLY A 83 17.95 27.51 27.31
N LYS A 84 17.37 27.02 26.22
CA LYS A 84 16.21 27.65 25.56
C LYS A 84 14.94 26.94 25.99
N LYS A 85 14.35 27.45 27.08
CA LYS A 85 12.97 27.16 27.48
C LYS A 85 12.02 27.72 26.41
N VAL A 86 11.80 26.96 25.34
CA VAL A 86 10.68 27.19 24.42
C VAL A 86 9.54 26.32 24.91
N MET A 87 8.43 26.99 25.25
CA MET A 87 7.16 26.40 25.66
C MET A 87 6.81 25.19 24.79
N PRO A 88 6.36 24.05 25.34
CA PRO A 88 5.76 23.02 24.51
C PRO A 88 4.50 23.64 23.89
N VAL A 89 4.47 23.72 22.56
CA VAL A 89 3.22 23.94 21.83
C VAL A 89 2.34 22.74 22.17
N LEU A 90 1.39 22.95 23.07
CA LEU A 90 0.26 22.06 23.27
C LEU A 90 -0.43 21.96 21.91
N VAL A 91 -0.23 20.84 21.21
CA VAL A 91 -1.17 20.42 20.20
C VAL A 91 -2.38 19.93 20.97
N GLU A 92 -3.28 20.88 21.25
CA GLU A 92 -4.61 20.57 21.75
C GLU A 92 -5.27 19.61 20.76
N ASN A 93 -5.53 18.39 21.23
CA ASN A 93 -6.51 17.52 20.62
C ASN A 93 -7.89 18.14 20.88
N ASP A 94 -8.24 19.16 20.11
CA ASP A 94 -9.57 19.77 20.19
C ASP A 94 -10.54 18.85 19.46
N GLY A 95 -11.22 18.03 20.26
CA GLY A 95 -12.38 17.27 19.84
C GLY A 95 -13.47 18.22 19.40
N LYS A 96 -13.66 18.35 18.08
CA LYS A 96 -14.90 18.86 17.49
C LYS A 96 -15.45 17.84 16.51
N ASN A 97 -16.54 17.22 16.94
CA ASN A 97 -17.45 16.44 16.11
C ASN A 97 -17.99 17.32 14.97
N ALA A 98 -17.62 16.99 13.74
CA ALA A 98 -18.33 17.37 12.52
C ALA A 98 -18.04 16.36 11.38
N GLY A 99 -18.87 15.33 11.26
CA GLY A 99 -19.32 14.77 9.97
C GLY A 99 -18.31 14.18 8.95
N LEU A 100 -17.09 13.81 9.32
CA LEU A 100 -16.10 13.17 8.43
C LEU A 100 -15.56 11.89 9.09
N LEU A 101 -15.44 10.79 8.32
CA LEU A 101 -14.75 9.55 8.75
C LEU A 101 -13.33 9.91 9.22
N GLY A 102 -13.17 10.13 10.52
CA GLY A 102 -11.90 10.49 11.13
C GLY A 102 -10.90 9.37 10.89
N VAL A 103 -9.84 9.65 10.15
CA VAL A 103 -8.82 8.66 9.85
C VAL A 103 -8.06 8.35 11.15
N LEU A 104 -8.26 7.14 11.66
CA LEU A 104 -7.63 6.69 12.91
C LEU A 104 -6.21 6.19 12.64
N GLU A 105 -5.31 6.35 13.61
CA GLU A 105 -4.02 5.66 13.56
C GLU A 105 -4.25 4.13 13.66
N ALA A 106 -3.50 3.37 12.88
CA ALA A 106 -3.59 1.91 12.89
C ALA A 106 -2.85 1.33 14.11
N ASP A 107 -3.61 0.83 15.09
CA ASP A 107 -3.12 0.09 16.25
C ASP A 107 -3.57 -1.38 16.18
N ALA A 108 -2.60 -2.29 16.07
CA ALA A 108 -2.87 -3.72 15.96
C ALA A 108 -3.55 -4.32 17.20
N ASN A 109 -3.20 -3.85 18.40
CA ASN A 109 -3.78 -4.34 19.66
C ASN A 109 -5.23 -3.90 19.78
N GLN A 110 -5.50 -2.62 19.47
CA GLN A 110 -6.86 -2.09 19.53
C GLN A 110 -7.78 -2.78 18.51
N ILE A 111 -7.32 -2.95 17.27
CA ILE A 111 -8.10 -3.62 16.22
C ILE A 111 -8.32 -5.09 16.57
N ALA A 112 -7.29 -5.80 17.03
CA ALA A 112 -7.42 -7.20 17.43
C ALA A 112 -8.36 -7.37 18.64
N LYS A 113 -8.27 -6.49 19.64
CA LYS A 113 -9.18 -6.48 20.80
C LYS A 113 -10.62 -6.27 20.36
N MET A 114 -10.87 -5.25 19.54
CA MET A 114 -12.19 -4.96 18.98
C MET A 114 -12.75 -6.15 18.18
N ALA A 115 -11.93 -6.81 17.35
CA ALA A 115 -12.33 -7.97 16.59
C ALA A 115 -12.81 -9.12 17.48
N ARG A 116 -12.07 -9.43 18.56
CA ARG A 116 -12.44 -10.47 19.53
C ARG A 116 -13.72 -10.12 20.29
N GLU A 117 -13.84 -8.90 20.80
CA GLU A 117 -15.00 -8.46 21.59
C GLU A 117 -16.30 -8.43 20.79
N THR A 118 -16.21 -8.25 19.47
CA THR A 118 -17.39 -8.16 18.58
C THR A 118 -17.63 -9.42 17.76
N PHE A 119 -16.83 -10.47 17.96
CA PHE A 119 -16.87 -11.69 17.15
C PHE A 119 -18.23 -12.39 17.22
N ASP A 120 -18.76 -12.63 18.42
CA ASP A 120 -20.02 -13.39 18.60
C ASP A 120 -21.22 -12.67 17.96
N ARG A 121 -21.21 -11.33 17.95
CA ARG A 121 -22.29 -10.51 17.40
C ARG A 121 -22.18 -10.36 15.88
N ASP A 122 -21.00 -9.98 15.41
CA ASP A 122 -20.81 -9.46 14.05
C ASP A 122 -20.03 -10.43 13.13
N GLY A 123 -19.56 -11.56 13.67
CA GLY A 123 -18.68 -12.51 12.97
C GLY A 123 -17.22 -12.04 12.91
N PRO A 124 -16.38 -12.66 12.05
CA PRO A 124 -14.99 -12.23 11.88
C PRO A 124 -14.89 -10.85 11.24
N LEU A 125 -13.81 -10.15 11.58
CA LEU A 125 -13.45 -8.88 10.97
C LEU A 125 -12.54 -9.11 9.76
N LEU A 126 -12.95 -8.63 8.59
CA LEU A 126 -12.07 -8.60 7.42
C LEU A 126 -11.07 -7.44 7.54
N VAL A 127 -9.78 -7.73 7.45
CA VAL A 127 -8.73 -6.71 7.45
C VAL A 127 -8.09 -6.70 6.07
N VAL A 128 -8.15 -5.56 5.36
CA VAL A 128 -7.52 -5.41 4.05
C VAL A 128 -6.42 -4.38 4.14
N ALA A 129 -5.19 -4.82 3.88
CA ALA A 129 -4.00 -4.00 3.95
C ALA A 129 -3.30 -3.97 2.58
N SER A 130 -2.68 -2.85 2.23
CA SER A 130 -1.91 -2.73 0.98
C SER A 130 -0.62 -1.98 1.21
N GLY A 131 0.46 -2.45 0.56
CA GLY A 131 1.78 -1.81 0.60
C GLY A 131 2.66 -2.18 1.79
N ARG A 132 3.94 -1.79 1.69
CA ARG A 132 5.01 -2.23 2.61
C ARG A 132 4.80 -1.80 4.07
N ASP A 133 4.27 -0.61 4.27
CA ASP A 133 4.15 -0.01 5.61
C ASP A 133 3.05 -0.67 6.46
N THR A 134 2.10 -1.35 5.81
CA THR A 134 0.95 -1.97 6.48
C THR A 134 1.22 -3.41 6.92
N ILE A 135 2.22 -4.06 6.33
CA ILE A 135 2.62 -5.45 6.57
C ILE A 135 2.75 -5.78 8.06
N SER A 136 3.48 -4.94 8.82
CA SER A 136 3.73 -5.20 10.25
C SER A 136 2.45 -5.15 11.08
N VAL A 137 1.55 -4.21 10.78
CA VAL A 137 0.29 -4.05 11.48
C VAL A 137 -0.66 -5.19 11.12
N ALA A 138 -0.83 -5.48 9.84
CA ALA A 138 -1.70 -6.55 9.35
C ALA A 138 -1.26 -7.93 9.90
N SER A 139 0.03 -8.24 9.83
CA SER A 139 0.58 -9.47 10.41
C SER A 139 0.38 -9.56 11.92
N SER A 140 0.46 -8.43 12.64
CA SER A 140 0.26 -8.42 14.10
C SER A 140 -1.20 -8.65 14.46
N ILE A 141 -2.15 -8.05 13.72
CA ILE A 141 -3.58 -8.28 13.92
C ILE A 141 -3.93 -9.77 13.73
N ARG A 142 -3.39 -10.40 12.67
CA ARG A 142 -3.57 -11.84 12.43
C ARG A 142 -3.08 -12.70 13.60
N GLN A 143 -1.93 -12.37 14.17
CA GLN A 143 -1.35 -13.09 15.31
C GLN A 143 -2.13 -12.88 16.61
N LEU A 144 -2.66 -11.67 16.83
CA LEU A 144 -3.34 -11.30 18.08
C LEU A 144 -4.80 -11.78 18.13
N ALA A 145 -5.45 -12.00 16.99
CA ALA A 145 -6.86 -12.40 16.94
C ALA A 145 -7.14 -13.48 15.87
N PRO A 146 -6.40 -14.60 15.87
CA PRO A 146 -6.38 -15.55 14.76
C PRO A 146 -7.74 -16.15 14.36
N GLU A 147 -8.64 -16.31 15.34
CA GLU A 147 -9.99 -16.88 15.13
C GLU A 147 -11.05 -15.81 14.83
N SER A 148 -10.72 -14.53 15.02
CA SER A 148 -11.69 -13.42 14.94
C SER A 148 -11.46 -12.49 13.76
N VAL A 149 -10.41 -12.71 12.97
CA VAL A 149 -10.08 -11.88 11.80
C VAL A 149 -9.82 -12.75 10.58
N PHE A 150 -10.01 -12.14 9.41
CA PHE A 150 -9.52 -12.65 8.13
C PHE A 150 -8.67 -11.56 7.49
N VAL A 151 -7.37 -11.77 7.35
CA VAL A 151 -6.41 -10.75 6.91
C VAL A 151 -6.00 -10.97 5.47
N VAL A 152 -6.35 -10.00 4.62
CA VAL A 152 -5.93 -9.89 3.22
C VAL A 152 -4.81 -8.85 3.10
N GLN A 153 -3.67 -9.27 2.58
CA GLN A 153 -2.57 -8.36 2.20
C GLN A 153 -2.49 -8.25 0.68
N ILE A 154 -2.65 -7.04 0.17
CA ILE A 154 -2.41 -6.69 -1.23
C ILE A 154 -0.95 -6.25 -1.38
N GLN A 155 -0.32 -6.68 -2.47
CA GLN A 155 1.13 -6.61 -2.75
C GLN A 155 1.93 -7.60 -1.90
N HIS A 156 2.96 -8.20 -2.50
CA HIS A 156 3.72 -9.25 -1.84
C HIS A 156 4.44 -8.70 -0.58
N PRO A 157 4.23 -9.29 0.61
CA PRO A 157 4.80 -8.76 1.85
C PRO A 157 6.30 -8.99 1.98
N ARG A 158 6.88 -9.88 1.16
CA ARG A 158 8.30 -10.30 1.22
C ARG A 158 8.70 -10.80 2.61
N LEU A 159 7.71 -11.32 3.34
CA LEU A 159 7.80 -12.00 4.62
C LEU A 159 7.11 -13.36 4.49
N ASN A 160 7.18 -14.17 5.55
CA ASN A 160 6.48 -15.46 5.62
C ASN A 160 4.95 -15.26 5.41
N LEU A 161 4.40 -15.96 4.42
CA LEU A 161 3.02 -15.81 3.96
C LEU A 161 1.99 -16.39 4.95
N ASN A 162 2.40 -17.26 5.87
CA ASN A 162 1.52 -17.83 6.91
C ASN A 162 1.07 -16.79 7.97
N ARG A 163 1.54 -15.54 7.84
CA ARG A 163 1.14 -14.41 8.66
C ARG A 163 -0.12 -13.70 8.15
N PHE A 164 -0.69 -14.18 7.04
CA PHE A 164 -1.86 -13.63 6.38
C PHE A 164 -2.79 -14.77 5.95
N ASP A 165 -4.10 -14.54 5.96
CA ASP A 165 -5.07 -15.53 5.49
C ASP A 165 -5.14 -15.56 3.96
N LEU A 166 -4.88 -14.43 3.31
CA LEU A 166 -4.82 -14.29 1.87
C LEU A 166 -3.81 -13.22 1.48
N VAL A 167 -3.00 -13.52 0.45
CA VAL A 167 -2.11 -12.54 -0.19
C VAL A 167 -2.53 -12.38 -1.64
N ILE A 168 -2.82 -11.16 -2.05
CA ILE A 168 -3.11 -10.83 -3.45
C ILE A 168 -1.93 -10.06 -4.02
N THR A 169 -1.29 -10.60 -5.04
CA THR A 169 -0.05 -10.00 -5.55
C THR A 169 0.14 -10.18 -7.05
N PRO A 170 0.78 -9.23 -7.75
CA PRO A 170 1.03 -9.38 -9.17
C PRO A 170 1.93 -10.56 -9.53
N CYS A 171 1.70 -11.19 -10.68
CA CYS A 171 2.54 -12.27 -11.21
C CYS A 171 4.00 -11.85 -11.33
N HIS A 172 4.26 -10.60 -11.71
CA HIS A 172 5.61 -10.08 -11.91
C HIS A 172 6.45 -10.03 -10.62
N ASP A 173 5.83 -10.06 -9.44
CA ASP A 173 6.59 -10.16 -8.18
C ASP A 173 7.37 -11.48 -8.10
N TYR A 174 6.86 -12.55 -8.74
CA TYR A 174 7.49 -13.86 -8.77
C TYR A 174 8.43 -14.05 -9.97
N TYR A 175 8.46 -13.12 -10.93
CA TYR A 175 9.38 -13.20 -12.08
C TYR A 175 10.85 -13.43 -11.67
N PRO A 176 11.37 -12.81 -10.60
CA PRO A 176 12.72 -13.08 -10.12
C PRO A 176 13.04 -14.52 -9.69
N LEU A 177 12.03 -15.38 -9.51
CA LEU A 177 12.25 -16.79 -9.24
C LEU A 177 12.58 -17.59 -10.51
N THR A 178 12.30 -17.04 -11.69
CA THR A 178 12.64 -17.67 -12.98
C THR A 178 14.16 -17.76 -13.16
N PRO A 179 14.69 -18.84 -13.79
CA PRO A 179 16.12 -18.96 -14.06
C PRO A 179 16.70 -17.72 -14.77
N GLU A 180 15.96 -17.18 -15.75
CA GLU A 180 16.37 -16.05 -16.56
C GLU A 180 16.55 -14.76 -15.74
N ALA A 181 15.71 -14.55 -14.73
CA ALA A 181 15.77 -13.37 -13.87
C ALA A 181 16.79 -13.52 -12.74
N GLN A 182 17.05 -14.75 -12.28
CA GLN A 182 18.06 -15.02 -11.26
C GLN A 182 19.45 -14.56 -11.72
N ASP A 183 19.78 -14.72 -13.00
CA ASP A 183 21.06 -14.27 -13.56
C ASP A 183 21.22 -12.74 -13.56
N GLN A 184 20.11 -11.99 -13.50
CA GLN A 184 20.10 -10.52 -13.55
C GLN A 184 20.12 -9.87 -12.16
N ILE A 185 19.69 -10.59 -11.11
CA ILE A 185 19.54 -10.03 -9.76
C ILE A 185 20.65 -10.55 -8.85
N PRO A 186 21.54 -9.67 -8.33
CA PRO A 186 22.59 -10.07 -7.40
C PRO A 186 22.04 -10.85 -6.22
N TRP A 187 22.64 -12.00 -5.92
CA TRP A 187 22.14 -12.96 -4.94
C TRP A 187 21.87 -12.35 -3.56
N PHE A 188 22.68 -11.38 -3.14
CA PHE A 188 22.56 -10.70 -1.84
C PHE A 188 21.37 -9.74 -1.75
N LEU A 189 20.79 -9.31 -2.89
CA LEU A 189 19.60 -8.46 -2.94
C LEU A 189 18.30 -9.25 -3.09
N ARG A 190 18.36 -10.51 -3.55
CA ARG A 190 17.18 -11.34 -3.85
C ARG A 190 16.21 -11.40 -2.67
N SER A 191 16.73 -11.65 -1.47
CA SER A 191 15.92 -11.75 -0.25
C SER A 191 15.13 -10.49 0.13
N TRP A 192 15.48 -9.32 -0.41
CA TRP A 192 14.78 -8.05 -0.17
C TRP A 192 13.86 -7.68 -1.34
N ILE A 193 14.26 -8.04 -2.56
CA ILE A 193 13.61 -7.63 -3.82
C ILE A 193 12.68 -8.71 -4.38
N THR A 194 12.71 -9.94 -3.87
CA THR A 194 11.97 -11.05 -4.47
C THR A 194 11.27 -11.89 -3.41
N PRO A 195 10.11 -12.48 -3.71
CA PRO A 195 9.62 -13.66 -2.99
C PRO A 195 10.72 -14.72 -2.94
N ARG A 196 10.75 -15.51 -1.87
CA ARG A 196 11.72 -16.60 -1.69
C ARG A 196 11.17 -17.96 -2.10
N GLU A 197 9.84 -18.08 -2.03
CA GLU A 197 9.11 -19.32 -2.24
C GLU A 197 8.11 -19.07 -3.37
N PRO A 198 7.73 -20.12 -4.14
CA PRO A 198 6.65 -20.02 -5.11
C PRO A 198 5.31 -19.66 -4.41
N PRO A 199 4.30 -19.23 -5.18
CA PRO A 199 2.98 -18.92 -4.62
C PRO A 199 2.41 -20.08 -3.80
N ALA A 200 2.04 -19.80 -2.55
CA ALA A 200 1.36 -20.76 -1.67
C ALA A 200 -0.14 -20.85 -1.97
N SER A 201 -0.86 -21.77 -1.34
CA SER A 201 -2.30 -21.95 -1.55
C SER A 201 -3.15 -20.74 -1.12
N ASN A 202 -2.64 -19.89 -0.23
CA ASN A 202 -3.26 -18.64 0.19
C ASN A 202 -2.79 -17.43 -0.63
N VAL A 203 -2.24 -17.65 -1.82
CA VAL A 203 -1.81 -16.57 -2.74
C VAL A 203 -2.71 -16.54 -3.96
N VAL A 204 -3.23 -15.35 -4.27
CA VAL A 204 -3.94 -15.07 -5.52
C VAL A 204 -3.07 -14.15 -6.38
N LEU A 205 -2.75 -14.62 -7.58
CA LEU A 205 -1.95 -13.87 -8.53
C LEU A 205 -2.82 -12.96 -9.39
N THR A 206 -2.34 -11.74 -9.63
CA THR A 206 -2.98 -10.78 -10.53
C THR A 206 -2.04 -10.41 -11.69
N VAL A 207 -2.58 -10.02 -12.85
CA VAL A 207 -1.74 -9.57 -13.97
C VAL A 207 -1.12 -8.18 -13.67
N GLY A 208 -1.85 -7.34 -12.94
CA GLY A 208 -1.40 -6.00 -12.55
C GLY A 208 -1.93 -5.60 -11.17
N ALA A 209 -1.76 -4.32 -10.83
CA ALA A 209 -2.32 -3.77 -9.60
C ALA A 209 -3.85 -3.81 -9.63
N LEU A 210 -4.48 -4.10 -8.48
CA LEU A 210 -5.92 -3.97 -8.34
C LEU A 210 -6.31 -2.50 -8.58
N HIS A 211 -7.42 -2.27 -9.26
CA HIS A 211 -7.88 -0.92 -9.57
C HIS A 211 -9.39 -0.86 -9.70
N GLN A 212 -9.93 0.36 -9.68
CA GLN A 212 -11.36 0.62 -9.86
C GLN A 212 -11.74 0.91 -11.32
N ALA A 213 -10.81 0.71 -12.27
CA ALA A 213 -11.12 0.85 -13.70
C ALA A 213 -11.98 -0.33 -14.18
N ASP A 214 -13.28 -0.09 -14.30
CA ASP A 214 -14.24 -0.97 -14.96
C ASP A 214 -14.53 -0.51 -16.40
N SER A 215 -15.26 -1.31 -17.16
CA SER A 215 -15.60 -0.98 -18.56
C SER A 215 -16.43 0.31 -18.71
N ALA A 216 -17.12 0.76 -17.66
CA ALA A 216 -17.86 2.02 -17.70
C ALA A 216 -16.91 3.20 -17.48
N ALA A 217 -16.05 3.15 -16.46
CA ALA A 217 -15.02 4.13 -16.19
C ALA A 217 -14.06 4.29 -17.38
N LEU A 218 -13.67 3.18 -18.01
CA LEU A 218 -12.83 3.22 -19.21
C LEU A 218 -13.53 3.88 -20.40
N ARG A 219 -14.83 3.64 -20.60
CA ARG A 219 -15.60 4.31 -21.66
C ARG A 219 -15.75 5.81 -21.40
N ILE A 220 -16.05 6.20 -20.17
CA ILE A 220 -16.14 7.60 -19.77
C ILE A 220 -14.79 8.29 -19.99
N ALA A 221 -13.70 7.67 -19.55
CA ALA A 221 -12.35 8.19 -19.79
C ALA A 221 -12.05 8.27 -21.30
N ALA A 222 -12.36 7.23 -22.07
CA ALA A 222 -12.14 7.25 -23.52
C ALA A 222 -12.91 8.38 -24.22
N SER A 223 -14.17 8.64 -23.82
CA SER A 223 -14.95 9.77 -24.33
C SER A 223 -14.35 11.12 -23.94
N LEU A 224 -13.92 11.28 -22.67
CA LEU A 224 -13.33 12.53 -22.18
C LEU A 224 -12.04 12.90 -22.93
N TRP A 225 -11.20 11.90 -23.20
CA TRP A 225 -9.91 12.10 -23.85
C TRP A 225 -9.97 11.98 -25.37
N HIS A 226 -11.14 11.68 -25.95
CA HIS A 226 -11.28 11.43 -27.38
C HIS A 226 -10.83 12.64 -28.20
N ASP A 227 -11.35 13.83 -27.88
CA ASP A 227 -11.09 15.04 -28.65
C ASP A 227 -9.62 15.50 -28.53
N GLU A 228 -8.99 15.27 -27.37
CA GLU A 228 -7.58 15.61 -27.14
C GLU A 228 -6.63 14.69 -27.90
N LEU A 229 -6.95 13.40 -27.98
CA LEU A 229 -6.09 12.39 -28.61
C LEU A 229 -6.38 12.20 -30.11
N ALA A 230 -7.57 12.58 -30.59
CA ALA A 230 -7.99 12.47 -31.99
C ALA A 230 -7.02 13.08 -33.02
N PRO A 231 -6.39 14.26 -32.79
CA PRO A 231 -5.49 14.86 -33.78
C PRO A 231 -4.08 14.24 -33.80
N LEU A 232 -3.74 13.37 -32.84
CA LEU A 232 -2.40 12.80 -32.75
C LEU A 232 -2.17 11.72 -33.83
N LEU A 233 -0.93 11.64 -34.30
CA LEU A 233 -0.52 10.63 -35.29
C LEU A 233 -0.57 9.23 -34.68
N LYS A 234 -1.10 8.28 -35.44
CA LYS A 234 -1.20 6.86 -35.06
C LYS A 234 0.01 6.06 -35.57
N PRO A 235 0.43 4.98 -34.88
CA PRO A 235 -0.15 4.44 -33.65
C PRO A 235 0.19 5.29 -32.42
N LEU A 236 -0.71 5.32 -31.44
CA LEU A 236 -0.49 5.98 -30.17
C LEU A 236 0.37 5.09 -29.28
N LEU A 237 1.43 5.66 -28.71
CA LEU A 237 2.22 5.02 -27.67
C LEU A 237 1.63 5.40 -26.31
N VAL A 238 1.05 4.44 -25.61
CA VAL A 238 0.55 4.64 -24.26
C VAL A 238 1.57 4.10 -23.27
N VAL A 239 2.07 4.99 -22.41
CA VAL A 239 3.01 4.64 -21.33
C VAL A 239 2.29 4.82 -20.01
N ASN A 240 2.03 3.71 -19.31
CA ASN A 240 1.44 3.75 -17.98
C ASN A 240 2.56 3.72 -16.93
N ILE A 241 2.62 4.76 -16.09
CA ILE A 241 3.66 4.94 -15.07
C ILE A 241 3.01 4.86 -13.69
N GLY A 242 3.43 3.88 -12.89
CA GLY A 242 2.95 3.70 -11.51
C GLY A 242 4.07 3.83 -10.48
N GLY A 243 3.83 4.54 -9.39
CA GLY A 243 4.76 4.61 -8.26
C GLY A 243 4.60 5.87 -7.39
N PRO A 244 5.42 6.02 -6.33
CA PRO A 244 5.47 7.23 -5.52
C PRO A 244 5.91 8.42 -6.38
N THR A 245 5.03 9.43 -6.52
CA THR A 245 5.22 10.60 -7.39
C THR A 245 6.09 11.71 -6.78
N SER A 246 6.68 11.52 -5.59
CA SER A 246 7.37 12.59 -4.84
C SER A 246 8.62 13.17 -5.53
N LYS A 247 9.09 12.56 -6.62
CA LYS A 247 10.16 13.07 -7.49
C LYS A 247 9.78 13.14 -8.98
N MET A 248 8.50 13.06 -9.30
CA MET A 248 8.05 13.08 -10.70
C MET A 248 8.06 14.52 -11.23
N LEU A 249 9.18 14.92 -11.85
CA LEU A 249 9.21 16.07 -12.76
C LEU A 249 8.55 15.64 -14.07
N CYS A 250 7.24 15.88 -14.21
CA CYS A 250 6.59 15.82 -15.50
C CYS A 250 7.04 17.04 -16.32
N ILE A 251 8.06 16.86 -17.15
CA ILE A 251 8.35 17.81 -18.23
C ILE A 251 7.31 17.53 -19.31
N CYS A 252 6.24 18.33 -19.34
CA CYS A 252 5.27 18.35 -20.43
C CYS A 252 5.82 19.24 -21.56
N ASP A 253 6.92 18.84 -22.20
CA ASP A 253 7.33 19.46 -23.45
C ASP A 253 6.84 18.58 -24.61
N TYR A 254 5.83 19.12 -25.29
CA TYR A 254 5.37 18.65 -26.59
C TYR A 254 6.57 18.66 -27.55
N TYR A 255 6.81 17.54 -28.24
CA TYR A 255 7.92 17.24 -29.15
C TYR A 255 9.18 16.68 -28.50
N LEU A 256 9.23 15.35 -28.36
CA LEU A 256 10.49 14.64 -28.17
C LEU A 256 10.71 13.59 -29.26
N ALA A 257 11.75 13.82 -30.06
CA ALA A 257 12.32 12.82 -30.95
C ALA A 257 12.71 11.55 -30.16
N CYS A 258 12.49 10.37 -30.75
CA CYS A 258 12.70 9.04 -30.15
C CYS A 258 14.04 8.84 -29.43
N SER A 259 15.10 9.58 -29.75
CA SER A 259 16.40 9.47 -29.11
C SER A 259 16.47 10.05 -27.69
N HIS A 260 15.68 11.08 -27.36
CA HIS A 260 15.63 11.64 -26.00
C HIS A 260 14.65 10.88 -25.09
N PHE A 261 13.64 10.23 -25.67
CA PHE A 261 12.66 9.43 -24.93
C PHE A 261 13.33 8.31 -24.12
N TRP A 262 14.37 7.67 -24.66
CA TRP A 262 15.10 6.60 -23.97
C TRP A 262 15.84 7.10 -22.71
N ASN A 263 16.51 8.25 -22.79
CA ASN A 263 17.22 8.84 -21.64
C ASN A 263 16.25 9.32 -20.56
N ILE A 264 15.10 9.85 -20.97
CA ILE A 264 14.03 10.24 -20.05
C ILE A 264 13.39 9.00 -19.39
N LEU A 265 13.12 7.94 -20.16
CA LEU A 265 12.62 6.66 -19.65
C LEU A 265 13.61 6.01 -18.67
N LEU A 266 14.92 6.07 -18.94
CA LEU A 266 15.95 5.59 -18.02
C LEU A 266 15.93 6.36 -16.69
N GLY A 267 15.71 7.68 -16.73
CA GLY A 267 15.52 8.50 -15.53
C GLY A 267 14.26 8.13 -14.75
N PHE A 268 13.17 7.75 -15.45
CA PHE A 268 11.92 7.30 -14.85
C PHE A 268 12.01 5.91 -14.21
N LEU A 269 12.72 4.96 -14.83
CA LEU A 269 12.82 3.57 -14.38
C LEU A 269 13.39 3.42 -12.96
N ILE A 270 14.21 4.37 -12.50
CA ILE A 270 14.81 4.34 -11.15
C ILE A 270 13.77 4.52 -10.04
N PHE A 271 12.62 5.17 -10.34
CA PHE A 271 11.60 5.53 -9.35
C PHE A 271 10.24 4.86 -9.57
N CYS A 272 10.03 4.23 -10.73
CA CYS A 272 8.76 3.61 -11.07
C CYS A 272 8.68 2.19 -10.49
N GLN A 273 7.58 1.91 -9.81
CA GLN A 273 7.29 0.57 -9.30
C GLN A 273 6.69 -0.32 -10.40
N PHE A 274 6.13 0.29 -11.45
CA PHE A 274 5.55 -0.39 -12.61
C PHE A 274 5.63 0.50 -13.86
N LEU A 275 6.00 -0.10 -14.99
CA LEU A 275 5.98 0.51 -16.32
C LEU A 275 5.30 -0.46 -17.29
N GLN A 276 4.29 0.03 -18.00
CA GLN A 276 3.67 -0.72 -19.11
C GLN A 276 3.61 0.14 -20.35
N ILE A 277 4.06 -0.41 -21.47
CA ILE A 277 4.07 0.24 -22.78
C ILE A 277 3.15 -0.54 -23.70
N ASN A 278 2.16 0.14 -24.29
CA ASN A 278 1.25 -0.45 -25.27
C ASN A 278 1.18 0.44 -26.52
N PHE A 279 1.00 -0.19 -27.68
CA PHE A 279 0.69 0.49 -28.94
C PHE A 279 -0.81 0.37 -29.21
N VAL A 280 -1.48 1.49 -29.49
CA VAL A 280 -2.94 1.59 -29.70
C VAL A 280 -3.26 2.27 -31.02
#